data_AF-D9XUS9-F1
#
_entry.id   AF-D9XUS9-F1
#
_cell.length_a   1.000
_cell.length_b   1.000
_cell.length_c   1.000
_cell.angle_alpha   90.00
_cell.angle_beta   90.00
_cell.angle_gamma   90.00
#
_symmetry.space_group_name_H-M   'P 1'
#
loop_
_entity.id
_entity.type
_entity.pdbx_description
1 polymer ?
#
loop_
_entity_poly.entity_id
_entity_poly.type
_entity_poly.pdbx_seq_one_letter_code
_entity_poly.pdbx_strand_id
1 'polypeptide(L)'
;MRTGIPSVAYVGRDETVDDARGSFEAPSAASCGGGAVSSDPWGRVDETGTVYVRTADGEQVVGSWQAGSPEEALAYFERKYEGLVVEIGLLEKRVKTTDLSSKDAQTAIGHLREQVEAHHAVGDLDALRARLDKLVEQVDARREERKAQRAKQSDEARRSKEALVAEAEELAQSDQWRAAGERLRALVDTWKGLPRLDRKSDDELWHRFSHARSAFSKRRKQHFAQLDAQREDARQAKERLVAEAESLSNSTDWGPTAARYRDLMAEWKAVGRAQREHEEDLWNRFRGAQDVFFAARSSVFAERDAEQSE
;
A
#
# COMPACT_ATOMS: atom_id res chain seq x y z
N MET A 1 34.74 0.14 46.17
CA MET A 1 36.01 -0.61 45.94
C MET A 1 36.41 -0.32 44.50
N ARG A 2 37.36 0.60 44.25
CA ARG A 2 38.81 0.34 43.99
C ARG A 2 38.96 -0.72 42.89
N THR A 3 39.52 -0.44 41.71
CA THR A 3 40.90 0.02 41.39
C THR A 3 40.90 0.48 39.90
N GLY A 4 41.65 1.45 39.36
CA GLY A 4 42.91 2.09 39.77
C GLY A 4 44.11 1.38 39.15
N ILE A 5 44.58 1.78 37.95
CA ILE A 5 45.92 1.45 37.40
C ILE A 5 46.45 2.66 36.59
N PRO A 6 47.78 2.95 36.61
CA PRO A 6 48.30 4.31 36.59
C PRO A 6 49.20 4.70 35.37
N SER A 7 49.59 5.97 35.42
CA SER A 7 50.66 6.69 34.71
C SER A 7 52.02 5.99 34.65
N VAL A 8 52.75 6.16 33.52
CA VAL A 8 54.22 6.23 33.49
C VAL A 8 54.67 7.26 32.43
N ALA A 9 55.46 8.22 32.88
CA ALA A 9 56.24 9.17 32.10
C ALA A 9 57.53 8.53 31.55
N TYR A 10 58.04 9.04 30.43
CA TYR A 10 59.45 8.87 30.08
C TYR A 10 60.07 10.21 29.68
N VAL A 11 61.16 10.53 30.36
CA VAL A 11 61.95 11.75 30.28
C VAL A 11 63.15 11.50 29.37
N GLY A 12 63.37 12.43 28.44
CA GLY A 12 64.67 13.05 28.13
C GLY A 12 65.76 12.23 27.45
N ARG A 13 66.30 12.79 26.35
CA ARG A 13 67.75 13.06 26.28
C ARG A 13 68.08 14.15 25.25
N ASP A 14 68.81 15.14 25.76
CA ASP A 14 69.63 16.14 25.09
C ASP A 14 70.61 15.52 24.08
N GLU A 15 70.82 16.20 22.95
CA GLU A 15 72.17 16.29 22.39
C GLU A 15 72.34 17.58 21.57
N THR A 16 73.09 18.52 22.15
CA THR A 16 73.62 19.74 21.55
C THR A 16 74.89 19.45 20.76
N VAL A 17 74.97 19.92 19.51
CA VAL A 17 76.23 20.21 18.77
C VAL A 17 75.86 21.20 17.66
N ASP A 18 76.63 22.19 17.24
CA ASP A 18 77.68 23.06 17.77
C ASP A 18 77.83 24.14 16.67
N ASP A 19 78.09 25.37 17.08
CA ASP A 19 78.06 26.58 16.27
C ASP A 19 79.42 26.74 15.57
N ALA A 20 79.45 26.68 14.24
CA ALA A 20 80.66 26.99 13.45
C ALA A 20 80.36 28.05 12.40
N ARG A 21 80.55 29.30 12.83
CA ARG A 21 80.60 30.52 12.03
C ARG A 21 81.78 30.49 11.05
N GLY A 22 81.47 30.50 9.76
CA GLY A 22 82.38 30.90 8.69
C GLY A 22 81.97 32.25 8.14
N SER A 23 82.69 33.30 8.55
CA SER A 23 82.60 34.64 7.94
C SER A 23 83.40 34.66 6.63
N PHE A 24 82.78 35.08 5.52
CA PHE A 24 83.52 35.62 4.39
C PHE A 24 82.75 36.81 3.80
N GLU A 25 83.44 37.95 3.77
CA GLU A 25 82.99 39.22 3.23
C GLU A 25 82.77 39.18 1.71
N ALA A 26 81.91 40.09 1.27
CA ALA A 26 81.38 40.28 -0.06
C ALA A 26 82.42 40.61 -1.15
N PRO A 27 81.99 40.49 -2.43
CA PRO A 27 82.26 41.55 -3.39
C PRO A 27 80.98 42.22 -3.88
N SER A 28 81.11 43.54 -3.97
CA SER A 28 80.23 44.51 -4.61
C SER A 28 80.03 44.24 -6.11
N ALA A 29 78.79 44.38 -6.59
CA ALA A 29 78.38 45.37 -7.60
C ALA A 29 77.08 44.96 -8.33
N ALA A 30 76.13 45.91 -8.33
CA ALA A 30 74.94 46.09 -9.15
C ALA A 30 74.67 45.15 -10.36
N SER A 31 73.43 44.62 -10.42
CA SER A 31 72.57 44.69 -11.60
C SER A 31 71.14 44.25 -11.27
N CYS A 32 70.19 44.87 -11.96
CA CYS A 32 68.74 44.80 -11.82
C CYS A 32 68.10 43.42 -12.12
N GLY A 33 66.90 43.19 -11.54
CA GLY A 33 65.81 42.42 -12.15
C GLY A 33 65.48 41.06 -11.53
N GLY A 34 64.26 40.92 -10.98
CA GLY A 34 63.65 39.61 -10.66
C GLY A 34 62.63 39.67 -9.52
N GLY A 35 61.38 40.08 -9.81
CA GLY A 35 60.27 40.09 -8.85
C GLY A 35 59.84 38.68 -8.47
N ALA A 36 59.67 38.43 -7.17
CA ALA A 36 59.27 37.14 -6.63
C ALA A 36 57.75 36.93 -6.80
N VAL A 37 57.37 35.89 -7.54
CA VAL A 37 56.00 35.40 -7.70
C VAL A 37 55.87 34.16 -6.82
N SER A 38 55.04 34.18 -5.78
CA SER A 38 54.72 32.94 -5.05
C SER A 38 53.74 32.12 -5.90
N SER A 39 54.26 31.08 -6.56
CA SER A 39 53.46 30.14 -7.33
C SER A 39 53.18 28.90 -6.50
N ASP A 40 51.95 28.75 -6.04
CA ASP A 40 51.45 27.46 -5.59
C ASP A 40 51.02 26.62 -6.82
N PRO A 41 51.07 25.28 -6.81
CA PRO A 41 50.57 24.44 -7.89
C PRO A 41 49.22 24.88 -8.46
N TRP A 42 48.31 25.36 -7.61
CA TRP A 42 46.93 25.66 -7.98
C TRP A 42 46.55 27.15 -7.90
N GLY A 43 47.45 28.02 -7.42
CA GLY A 43 47.18 29.44 -7.23
C GLY A 43 48.37 30.36 -7.49
N ARG A 44 48.07 31.55 -8.02
CA ARG A 44 49.07 32.61 -8.23
C ARG A 44 48.51 33.94 -7.73
N VAL A 45 49.34 34.76 -7.10
CA VAL A 45 49.03 36.15 -6.79
C VAL A 45 49.87 37.07 -7.67
N ASP A 46 49.26 38.10 -8.25
CA ASP A 46 50.00 39.12 -8.99
C ASP A 46 50.47 40.27 -8.09
N GLU A 47 51.30 41.17 -8.65
CA GLU A 47 51.88 42.32 -7.95
C GLU A 47 50.82 43.33 -7.45
N THR A 48 49.58 43.23 -7.93
CA THR A 48 48.44 44.07 -7.51
C THR A 48 47.63 43.43 -6.39
N GLY A 49 48.01 42.24 -5.92
CA GLY A 49 47.29 41.49 -4.89
C GLY A 49 46.09 40.71 -5.44
N THR A 50 45.97 40.54 -6.76
CA THR A 50 44.90 39.74 -7.38
C THR A 50 45.29 38.27 -7.36
N VAL A 51 44.41 37.42 -6.82
CA VAL A 51 44.59 35.98 -6.71
C VAL A 51 43.91 35.29 -7.89
N TYR A 52 44.65 34.40 -8.55
CA TYR A 52 44.21 33.56 -9.65
C TYR A 52 44.25 32.10 -9.22
N VAL A 53 43.24 31.33 -9.63
CA VAL A 53 43.21 29.87 -9.54
C VAL A 53 43.46 29.29 -10.92
N ARG A 54 44.24 28.20 -10.97
CA ARG A 54 44.44 27.43 -12.20
C ARG A 54 43.40 26.31 -12.26
N THR A 55 42.48 26.40 -13.20
CA THR A 55 41.54 25.33 -13.55
C THR A 55 41.89 24.74 -14.92
N ALA A 56 41.25 23.64 -15.31
CA ALA A 56 41.41 23.05 -16.64
C ALA A 56 41.07 24.03 -17.79
N ASP A 57 40.22 25.03 -17.52
CA ASP A 57 39.78 26.05 -18.48
C ASP A 57 40.69 27.31 -18.51
N GLY A 58 41.76 27.35 -17.70
CA GLY A 58 42.74 28.44 -17.65
C GLY A 58 42.88 29.12 -16.28
N GLU A 59 43.62 30.23 -16.23
CA GLU A 59 43.72 31.06 -15.01
C GLU A 59 42.46 31.91 -14.83
N GLN A 60 41.74 31.70 -13.73
CA GLN A 60 40.52 32.45 -13.37
C GLN A 60 40.80 33.35 -12.16
N VAL A 61 40.22 34.56 -12.16
CA VAL A 61 40.36 35.50 -11.05
C VAL A 61 39.43 35.09 -9.90
N VAL A 62 40.03 34.83 -8.74
CA VAL A 62 39.34 34.39 -7.51
C VAL A 62 38.89 35.59 -6.67
N GLY A 63 39.70 36.65 -6.67
CA GLY A 63 39.48 37.88 -5.92
C GLY A 63 40.74 38.72 -5.76
N SER A 64 40.62 39.88 -5.10
CA SER A 64 41.74 40.77 -4.77
C SER A 64 41.94 40.84 -3.26
N TRP A 65 43.20 40.73 -2.82
CA TRP A 65 43.62 40.80 -1.43
C TRP A 65 44.54 42.02 -1.22
N GLN A 66 44.03 43.04 -0.53
CA GLN A 66 44.74 44.31 -0.30
C GLN A 66 45.34 44.46 1.12
N ALA A 67 45.20 43.45 1.97
CA ALA A 67 45.56 43.52 3.39
C ALA A 67 46.43 42.34 3.84
N GLY A 68 47.71 42.32 3.43
CA GLY A 68 48.68 41.33 3.89
C GLY A 68 49.68 40.90 2.81
N SER A 69 50.47 39.87 3.12
CA SER A 69 51.41 39.27 2.18
C SER A 69 50.70 38.36 1.16
N PRO A 70 51.30 38.13 -0.04
CA PRO A 70 50.75 37.22 -1.05
C PRO A 70 50.53 35.78 -0.54
N GLU A 71 51.38 35.30 0.36
CA GLU A 71 51.27 33.97 0.98
C GLU A 71 50.05 33.87 1.90
N GLU A 72 49.74 34.92 2.68
CA GLU A 72 48.54 34.97 3.51
C GLU A 72 47.25 34.98 2.69
N ALA A 73 47.27 35.60 1.50
CA ALA A 73 46.15 35.60 0.56
C ALA A 73 45.86 34.18 0.05
N LEU A 74 46.90 33.45 -0.38
CA LEU A 74 46.77 32.06 -0.83
C LEU A 74 46.23 31.16 0.28
N ALA A 75 46.80 31.24 1.49
CA ALA A 75 46.34 30.47 2.65
C ALA A 75 44.86 30.75 3.02
N TYR A 76 44.38 31.98 2.82
CA TYR A 76 42.96 32.31 3.03
C TYR A 76 42.05 31.60 2.02
N PHE A 77 42.41 31.59 0.74
CA PHE A 77 41.63 30.95 -0.32
C PHE A 77 41.75 29.42 -0.30
N GLU A 78 42.86 28.87 0.18
CA GLU A 78 43.01 27.43 0.47
C GLU A 78 42.11 26.98 1.62
N ARG A 79 42.01 27.74 2.71
CA ARG A 79 41.07 27.43 3.80
C ARG A 79 39.61 27.42 3.34
N LYS A 80 39.25 28.28 2.37
CA LYS A 80 37.93 28.23 1.73
C LYS A 80 37.73 26.96 0.91
N TYR A 81 38.76 26.51 0.18
CA TYR A 81 38.74 25.23 -0.52
C TYR A 81 38.57 24.06 0.46
N GLU A 82 39.32 24.03 1.56
CA GLU A 82 39.17 23.02 2.61
C GLU A 82 37.76 23.01 3.22
N GLY A 83 37.16 24.19 3.42
CA GLY A 83 35.76 24.32 3.84
C GLY A 83 34.79 23.63 2.87
N LEU A 84 34.92 23.88 1.57
CA LEU A 84 34.11 23.23 0.53
C LEU A 84 34.33 21.72 0.50
N VAL A 85 35.57 21.25 0.64
CA VAL A 85 35.90 19.81 0.73
C VAL A 85 35.16 19.16 1.91
N VAL A 86 35.16 19.81 3.07
CA VAL A 86 34.47 19.31 4.27
C VAL A 86 32.95 19.30 4.05
N GLU A 87 32.37 20.36 3.50
CA GLU A 87 30.92 20.43 3.24
C GLU A 87 30.46 19.35 2.24
N ILE A 88 31.21 19.16 1.16
CA ILE A 88 30.95 18.09 0.18
C ILE A 88 31.06 16.71 0.85
N GLY A 89 32.12 16.48 1.65
CA GLY A 89 32.29 15.22 2.38
C GLY A 89 31.17 14.95 3.39
N LEU A 90 30.68 15.98 4.07
CA LEU A 90 29.52 15.88 4.96
C LEU A 90 28.24 15.55 4.18
N LEU A 91 28.02 16.18 3.03
CA LEU A 91 26.87 15.88 2.17
C LEU A 91 26.93 14.46 1.62
N GLU A 92 28.08 14.01 1.13
CA GLU A 92 28.30 12.63 0.69
C GLU A 92 27.98 11.63 1.79
N LYS A 93 28.47 11.89 3.02
CA LYS A 93 28.18 11.03 4.17
C LYS A 93 26.69 11.04 4.46
N ARG A 94 26.03 12.21 4.49
CA ARG A 94 24.58 12.32 4.71
C ARG A 94 23.78 11.60 3.64
N VAL A 95 24.13 11.71 2.37
CA VAL A 95 23.48 10.95 1.29
C VAL A 95 23.67 9.45 1.49
N LYS A 96 24.84 9.00 1.99
CA LYS A 96 25.11 7.57 2.24
C LYS A 96 24.45 7.02 3.49
N THR A 97 24.48 7.74 4.61
CA THR A 97 24.09 7.23 5.94
C THR A 97 22.72 7.71 6.42
N THR A 98 22.23 8.84 5.89
CA THR A 98 20.97 9.45 6.31
C THR A 98 19.96 9.34 5.17
N ASP A 99 18.68 9.10 5.47
CA ASP A 99 17.59 9.14 4.49
C ASP A 99 17.24 10.60 4.10
N LEU A 100 18.24 11.36 3.66
CA LEU A 100 18.01 12.66 3.04
C LEU A 100 17.13 12.46 1.80
N SER A 101 16.10 13.29 1.64
CA SER A 101 15.23 13.19 0.46
C SER A 101 16.06 13.49 -0.80
N SER A 102 15.76 12.81 -1.91
CA SER A 102 16.48 13.04 -3.17
C SER A 102 16.39 14.50 -3.63
N LYS A 103 15.30 15.19 -3.29
CA LYS A 103 15.09 16.60 -3.62
C LYS A 103 16.00 17.51 -2.80
N ASP A 104 16.10 17.28 -1.49
CA ASP A 104 16.95 18.11 -0.62
C ASP A 104 18.43 17.89 -0.93
N ALA A 105 18.81 16.65 -1.27
CA ALA A 105 20.15 16.33 -1.74
C ALA A 105 20.50 17.10 -3.03
N GLN A 106 19.60 17.12 -4.03
CA GLN A 106 19.79 17.88 -5.26
C GLN A 106 19.93 19.39 -5.01
N THR A 107 19.10 19.97 -4.14
CA THR A 107 19.20 21.40 -3.78
C THR A 107 20.54 21.70 -3.12
N ALA A 108 20.99 20.86 -2.17
CA ALA A 108 22.28 21.04 -1.50
C ALA A 108 23.46 20.92 -2.47
N ILE A 109 23.40 19.95 -3.40
CA ILE A 109 24.39 19.81 -4.47
C ILE A 109 24.40 21.07 -5.34
N GLY A 110 23.22 21.60 -5.72
CA GLY A 110 23.09 22.82 -6.51
C GLY A 110 23.79 24.01 -5.85
N HIS A 111 23.53 24.24 -4.56
CA HIS A 111 24.20 25.32 -3.82
C HIS A 111 25.72 25.14 -3.72
N LEU A 112 26.20 23.91 -3.48
CA LEU A 112 27.64 23.65 -3.46
C LEU A 112 28.28 23.84 -4.84
N ARG A 113 27.57 23.49 -5.92
CA ARG A 113 28.04 23.77 -7.28
C ARG A 113 28.13 25.27 -7.53
N GLU A 114 27.12 26.04 -7.16
CA GLU A 114 27.17 27.51 -7.26
C GLU A 114 28.36 28.10 -6.50
N GLN A 115 28.66 27.59 -5.30
CA GLN A 115 29.82 28.03 -4.51
C GLN A 115 31.16 27.66 -5.15
N VAL A 116 31.27 26.48 -5.78
CA VAL A 116 32.47 26.05 -6.52
C VAL A 116 32.64 26.87 -7.80
N GLU A 117 31.56 27.12 -8.54
CA GLU A 117 31.53 27.96 -9.75
C GLU A 117 31.71 29.45 -9.47
N ALA A 118 31.52 29.90 -8.23
CA ALA A 118 31.87 31.27 -7.84
C ALA A 118 33.40 31.49 -7.78
N HIS A 119 34.22 30.45 -7.96
CA HIS A 119 35.69 30.49 -8.04
C HIS A 119 36.35 31.23 -6.87
N HIS A 120 35.76 31.25 -5.67
CA HIS A 120 36.29 31.97 -4.50
C HIS A 120 37.25 31.13 -3.64
N ALA A 121 37.91 30.13 -4.22
CA ALA A 121 38.83 29.25 -3.54
C ALA A 121 39.99 28.85 -4.46
N VAL A 122 41.17 28.65 -3.88
CA VAL A 122 42.36 28.20 -4.59
C VAL A 122 42.53 26.72 -4.25
N GLY A 123 42.44 25.86 -5.27
CA GLY A 123 42.20 24.45 -5.08
C GLY A 123 41.96 23.69 -6.39
N ASP A 124 41.87 22.36 -6.33
CA ASP A 124 41.40 21.53 -7.44
C ASP A 124 39.87 21.54 -7.48
N LEU A 125 39.36 22.65 -8.00
CA LEU A 125 37.93 22.87 -8.18
C LEU A 125 37.33 21.86 -9.16
N ASP A 126 38.12 21.36 -10.12
CA ASP A 126 37.68 20.35 -11.08
C ASP A 126 37.44 18.98 -10.42
N ALA A 127 38.27 18.59 -9.45
CA ALA A 127 38.01 17.42 -8.62
C ALA A 127 36.76 17.60 -7.74
N LEU A 128 36.48 18.81 -7.23
CA LEU A 128 35.24 19.07 -6.49
C LEU A 128 34.00 18.99 -7.39
N ARG A 129 34.07 19.56 -8.60
CA ARG A 129 33.03 19.44 -9.63
C ARG A 129 32.74 17.97 -9.94
N ALA A 130 33.79 17.17 -10.21
CA ALA A 130 33.67 15.75 -10.49
C ALA A 130 33.05 14.95 -9.33
N ARG A 131 33.36 15.31 -8.07
CA ARG A 131 32.72 14.70 -6.88
C ARG A 131 31.24 15.04 -6.81
N LEU A 132 30.87 16.30 -7.04
CA LEU A 132 29.49 16.76 -7.05
C LEU A 132 28.68 16.09 -8.17
N ASP A 133 29.25 15.96 -9.38
CA ASP A 133 28.62 15.24 -10.51
C ASP A 133 28.35 13.78 -10.18
N LYS A 134 29.34 13.08 -9.63
CA LYS A 134 29.18 11.70 -9.17
C LYS A 134 28.11 11.57 -8.09
N LEU A 135 27.95 12.58 -7.23
CA LEU A 135 26.91 12.59 -6.21
C LEU A 135 25.51 12.80 -6.83
N VAL A 136 25.36 13.63 -7.87
CA VAL A 136 24.11 13.77 -8.62
C VAL A 136 23.71 12.43 -9.23
N GLU A 137 24.63 11.75 -9.92
CA GLU A 137 24.37 10.43 -10.53
C GLU A 137 23.87 9.41 -9.51
N GLN A 138 24.48 9.38 -8.31
CA GLN A 138 24.06 8.48 -7.24
C GLN A 138 22.66 8.80 -6.71
N VAL A 139 22.34 10.09 -6.54
CA VAL A 139 21.03 10.54 -6.06
C VAL A 139 19.95 10.21 -7.10
N ASP A 140 20.22 10.43 -8.38
CA ASP A 140 19.31 10.15 -9.47
C ASP A 140 19.08 8.65 -9.66
N ALA A 141 20.14 7.83 -9.62
CA ALA A 141 20.03 6.38 -9.68
C ALA A 141 19.13 5.83 -8.56
N ARG A 142 19.33 6.29 -7.32
CA ARG A 142 18.48 5.89 -6.17
C ARG A 142 17.04 6.38 -6.31
N ARG A 143 16.83 7.57 -6.88
CA ARG A 143 15.49 8.10 -7.13
C ARG A 143 14.74 7.23 -8.12
N GLU A 144 15.36 6.87 -9.23
CA GLU A 144 14.75 6.02 -10.25
C GLU A 144 14.54 4.59 -9.74
N GLU A 145 15.46 4.03 -8.96
CA GLU A 145 15.27 2.73 -8.31
C GLU A 145 14.06 2.76 -7.35
N ARG A 146 13.99 3.74 -6.44
CA ARG A 146 12.86 3.90 -5.53
C ARG A 146 11.54 4.10 -6.27
N LYS A 147 11.55 4.87 -7.37
CA LYS A 147 10.37 5.08 -8.21
C LYS A 147 9.94 3.78 -8.90
N ALA A 148 10.87 3.01 -9.46
CA ALA A 148 10.60 1.72 -10.06
C ALA A 148 10.06 0.71 -9.05
N GLN A 149 10.63 0.66 -7.84
CA GLN A 149 10.14 -0.19 -6.75
C GLN A 149 8.72 0.19 -6.33
N ARG A 150 8.44 1.48 -6.12
CA ARG A 150 7.08 1.95 -5.80
C ARG A 150 6.08 1.65 -6.91
N ALA A 151 6.48 1.81 -8.18
CA ALA A 151 5.63 1.48 -9.32
C ALA A 151 5.30 -0.02 -9.34
N LYS A 152 6.29 -0.90 -9.15
CA LYS A 152 6.07 -2.35 -9.04
C LYS A 152 5.13 -2.72 -7.90
N GLN A 153 5.38 -2.18 -6.69
CA GLN A 153 4.51 -2.42 -5.52
C GLN A 153 3.08 -1.94 -5.75
N SER A 154 2.91 -0.77 -6.38
CA SER A 154 1.60 -0.23 -6.74
C SER A 154 0.90 -1.10 -7.78
N ASP A 155 1.62 -1.59 -8.78
CA ASP A 155 1.07 -2.47 -9.82
C ASP A 155 0.65 -3.83 -9.26
N GLU A 156 1.46 -4.41 -8.38
CA GLU A 156 1.13 -5.65 -7.68
C GLU A 156 -0.11 -5.48 -6.79
N ALA A 157 -0.15 -4.42 -5.97
CA ALA A 157 -1.30 -4.11 -5.13
C ALA A 157 -2.57 -3.89 -5.96
N ARG A 158 -2.45 -3.23 -7.11
CA ARG A 158 -3.56 -3.02 -8.05
C ARG A 158 -4.06 -4.34 -8.63
N ARG A 159 -3.18 -5.20 -9.13
CA ARG A 159 -3.54 -6.52 -9.64
C ARG A 159 -4.22 -7.39 -8.59
N SER A 160 -3.71 -7.39 -7.36
CA SER A 160 -4.34 -8.13 -6.25
C SER A 160 -5.74 -7.61 -5.94
N LYS A 161 -5.95 -6.29 -5.95
CA LYS A 161 -7.28 -5.69 -5.73
C LYS A 161 -8.22 -5.95 -6.91
N GLU A 162 -7.74 -5.87 -8.15
CA GLU A 162 -8.51 -6.19 -9.35
C GLU A 162 -8.96 -7.66 -9.35
N ALA A 163 -8.08 -8.60 -9.00
CA ALA A 163 -8.43 -10.01 -8.89
C ALA A 163 -9.50 -10.26 -7.81
N LEU A 164 -9.39 -9.58 -6.67
CA LEU A 164 -10.38 -9.63 -5.59
C LEU A 164 -11.75 -9.11 -6.04
N VAL A 165 -11.77 -8.00 -6.77
CA VAL A 165 -13.00 -7.42 -7.34
C VAL A 165 -13.62 -8.37 -8.35
N ALA A 166 -12.81 -8.93 -9.26
CA ALA A 166 -13.28 -9.89 -10.26
C ALA A 166 -13.91 -11.14 -9.61
N GLU A 167 -13.26 -11.70 -8.59
CA GLU A 167 -13.81 -12.83 -7.84
C GLU A 167 -15.13 -12.46 -7.16
N ALA A 168 -15.24 -11.26 -6.58
CA ALA A 168 -16.49 -10.79 -5.98
C ALA A 168 -17.62 -10.62 -7.02
N GLU A 169 -17.30 -10.15 -8.22
CA GLU A 169 -18.22 -10.00 -9.35
C GLU A 169 -18.73 -11.38 -9.83
N GLU A 170 -17.86 -12.38 -9.90
CA GLU A 170 -18.24 -13.77 -10.21
C GLU A 170 -19.14 -14.37 -9.12
N LEU A 171 -18.73 -14.25 -7.85
CA LEU A 171 -19.52 -14.74 -6.71
C LEU A 171 -20.89 -14.08 -6.60
N ALA A 172 -21.04 -12.84 -7.09
CA ALA A 172 -22.32 -12.16 -7.10
C ALA A 172 -23.38 -12.85 -7.98
N GLN A 173 -22.93 -13.61 -8.99
CA GLN A 173 -23.81 -14.39 -9.87
C GLN A 173 -24.07 -15.81 -9.36
N SER A 174 -23.35 -16.27 -8.33
CA SER A 174 -23.46 -17.63 -7.82
C SER A 174 -24.74 -17.87 -7.02
N ASP A 175 -25.43 -18.97 -7.30
CA ASP A 175 -26.59 -19.46 -6.54
C ASP A 175 -26.18 -20.24 -5.27
N GLN A 176 -24.88 -20.43 -5.03
CA GLN A 176 -24.38 -21.07 -3.82
C GLN A 176 -24.43 -20.09 -2.64
N TRP A 177 -25.63 -19.73 -2.18
CA TRP A 177 -25.91 -18.62 -1.28
C TRP A 177 -25.07 -18.61 0.02
N ARG A 178 -24.80 -19.78 0.59
CA ARG A 178 -24.03 -19.92 1.83
C ARG A 178 -22.54 -19.74 1.57
N ALA A 179 -21.97 -20.55 0.67
CA ALA A 179 -20.54 -20.54 0.34
C ALA A 179 -20.11 -19.20 -0.26
N ALA A 180 -20.85 -18.67 -1.24
CA ALA A 180 -20.58 -17.38 -1.84
C ALA A 180 -20.70 -16.23 -0.82
N GLY A 181 -21.70 -16.30 0.07
CA GLY A 181 -21.86 -15.31 1.15
C GLY A 181 -20.72 -15.32 2.17
N GLU A 182 -20.18 -16.49 2.49
CA GLU A 182 -18.99 -16.62 3.35
C GLU A 182 -17.73 -16.10 2.65
N ARG A 183 -17.50 -16.50 1.40
CA ARG A 183 -16.36 -16.04 0.62
C ARG A 183 -16.37 -14.53 0.44
N LEU A 184 -17.51 -13.91 0.11
CA LEU A 184 -17.66 -12.47 -0.01
C LEU A 184 -17.35 -11.71 1.30
N ARG A 185 -17.57 -12.31 2.47
CA ARG A 185 -17.13 -11.71 3.76
C ARG A 185 -15.62 -11.78 3.90
N ALA A 186 -15.01 -12.95 3.62
CA ALA A 186 -13.56 -13.13 3.69
C ALA A 186 -12.80 -12.19 2.72
N LEU A 187 -13.37 -11.88 1.55
CA LEU A 187 -12.80 -10.91 0.62
C LEU A 187 -12.71 -9.50 1.22
N VAL A 188 -13.62 -9.10 2.10
CA VAL A 188 -13.56 -7.79 2.77
C VAL A 188 -12.33 -7.70 3.68
N ASP A 189 -12.06 -8.76 4.41
CA ASP A 189 -10.92 -8.79 5.32
C ASP A 189 -9.61 -8.88 4.55
N THR A 190 -9.61 -9.61 3.43
CA THR A 190 -8.50 -9.61 2.46
C THR A 190 -8.24 -8.20 1.92
N TRP A 191 -9.28 -7.49 1.50
CA TRP A 191 -9.18 -6.11 0.99
C TRP A 191 -8.52 -5.16 2.00
N LYS A 192 -8.92 -5.23 3.28
CA LYS A 192 -8.36 -4.38 4.35
C LYS A 192 -6.87 -4.64 4.59
N GLY A 193 -6.40 -5.85 4.32
CA GLY A 193 -4.97 -6.22 4.46
C GLY A 193 -4.09 -5.80 3.29
N LEU A 194 -4.68 -5.45 2.14
CA LEU A 194 -3.92 -5.07 0.95
C LEU A 194 -3.39 -3.63 1.05
N PRO A 195 -2.19 -3.34 0.49
CA PRO A 195 -1.67 -1.98 0.40
C PRO A 195 -2.65 -1.01 -0.25
N ARG A 196 -2.70 0.23 0.24
CA ARG A 196 -3.52 1.29 -0.35
C ARG A 196 -2.92 1.77 -1.65
N LEU A 197 -3.76 1.97 -2.66
CA LEU A 197 -3.39 2.61 -3.91
C LEU A 197 -3.53 4.12 -3.80
N ASP A 198 -3.36 4.83 -4.92
CA ASP A 198 -3.85 6.20 -5.01
C ASP A 198 -5.36 6.22 -4.77
N ARG A 199 -5.83 7.34 -4.21
CA ARG A 199 -7.22 7.51 -3.79
C ARG A 199 -8.23 7.19 -4.89
N LYS A 200 -7.95 7.60 -6.14
CA LYS A 200 -8.91 7.45 -7.24
C LYS A 200 -9.08 5.99 -7.61
N SER A 201 -7.98 5.26 -7.81
CA SER A 201 -8.02 3.84 -8.17
C SER A 201 -8.62 2.99 -7.05
N ASP A 202 -8.30 3.31 -5.79
CA ASP A 202 -8.83 2.58 -4.64
C ASP A 202 -10.35 2.77 -4.49
N ASP A 203 -10.83 4.01 -4.63
CA ASP A 203 -12.26 4.34 -4.57
C ASP A 203 -13.03 3.63 -5.69
N GLU A 204 -12.52 3.61 -6.92
CA GLU A 204 -13.15 2.94 -8.06
C GLU A 204 -13.30 1.43 -7.85
N LEU A 205 -12.21 0.75 -7.46
CA LEU A 205 -12.21 -0.69 -7.20
C LEU A 205 -13.09 -1.03 -5.98
N TRP A 206 -13.09 -0.19 -4.94
CA TRP A 206 -13.97 -0.37 -3.78
C TRP A 206 -15.45 -0.23 -4.17
N HIS A 207 -15.80 0.74 -5.03
CA HIS A 207 -17.16 0.91 -5.51
C HIS A 207 -17.64 -0.33 -6.27
N ARG A 208 -16.82 -0.89 -7.17
CA ARG A 208 -17.15 -2.13 -7.88
C ARG A 208 -17.33 -3.31 -6.93
N PHE A 209 -16.41 -3.50 -5.99
CA PHE A 209 -16.49 -4.56 -4.98
C PHE A 209 -17.76 -4.45 -4.12
N SER A 210 -18.06 -3.25 -3.63
CA SER A 210 -19.25 -2.99 -2.81
C SER A 210 -20.54 -3.20 -3.59
N HIS A 211 -20.56 -2.80 -4.86
CA HIS A 211 -21.69 -3.05 -5.77
C HIS A 211 -21.94 -4.55 -5.95
N ALA A 212 -20.91 -5.35 -6.25
CA ALA A 212 -21.03 -6.80 -6.39
C ALA A 212 -21.61 -7.47 -5.12
N ARG A 213 -21.10 -7.10 -3.93
CA ARG A 213 -21.62 -7.59 -2.65
C ARG A 213 -23.07 -7.20 -2.40
N SER A 214 -23.44 -5.97 -2.75
CA SER A 214 -24.80 -5.45 -2.57
C SER A 214 -25.77 -6.16 -3.51
N ALA A 215 -25.37 -6.38 -4.77
CA ALA A 215 -26.14 -7.13 -5.77
C ALA A 215 -26.40 -8.57 -5.30
N PHE A 216 -25.36 -9.28 -4.84
CA PHE A 216 -25.51 -10.62 -4.27
C PHE A 216 -26.50 -10.66 -3.12
N SER A 217 -26.36 -9.73 -2.16
CA SER A 217 -27.20 -9.68 -0.96
C SER A 217 -28.66 -9.42 -1.31
N LYS A 218 -28.91 -8.53 -2.28
CA LYS A 218 -30.25 -8.26 -2.82
C LYS A 218 -30.85 -9.49 -3.48
N ARG A 219 -30.09 -10.15 -4.36
CA ARG A 219 -30.53 -11.36 -5.10
C ARG A 219 -30.86 -12.50 -4.15
N ARG A 220 -30.00 -12.73 -3.15
CA ARG A 220 -30.23 -13.72 -2.09
C ARG A 220 -31.52 -13.44 -1.33
N LYS A 221 -31.72 -12.19 -0.89
CA LYS A 221 -32.94 -11.80 -0.17
C LYS A 221 -34.19 -12.02 -1.01
N GLN A 222 -34.15 -11.64 -2.28
CA GLN A 222 -35.27 -11.82 -3.21
C GLN A 222 -35.59 -13.31 -3.43
N HIS A 223 -34.58 -14.15 -3.62
CA HIS A 223 -34.76 -15.59 -3.81
C HIS A 223 -35.44 -16.25 -2.62
N PHE A 224 -34.97 -16.01 -1.40
CA PHE A 224 -35.59 -16.58 -0.20
C PHE A 224 -36.98 -16.00 0.07
N ALA A 225 -37.19 -14.70 -0.15
CA ALA A 225 -38.52 -14.11 -0.04
C ALA A 225 -39.52 -14.73 -1.03
N GLN A 226 -39.09 -15.04 -2.25
CA GLN A 226 -39.93 -15.69 -3.25
C GLN A 226 -40.26 -17.14 -2.84
N LEU A 227 -39.27 -17.89 -2.34
CA LEU A 227 -39.51 -19.25 -1.83
C LEU A 227 -40.47 -19.25 -0.63
N ASP A 228 -40.34 -18.29 0.27
CA ASP A 228 -41.21 -18.17 1.43
C ASP A 228 -42.63 -17.78 1.01
N ALA A 229 -42.79 -16.85 0.06
CA ALA A 229 -44.09 -16.51 -0.50
C ALA A 229 -44.78 -17.71 -1.19
N GLN A 230 -44.04 -18.48 -1.99
CA GLN A 230 -44.59 -19.70 -2.63
C GLN A 230 -45.06 -20.74 -1.61
N ARG A 231 -44.31 -20.92 -0.52
CA ARG A 231 -44.70 -21.84 0.57
C ARG A 231 -45.91 -21.34 1.33
N GLU A 232 -46.02 -20.03 1.51
CA GLU A 232 -47.15 -19.40 2.18
C GLU A 232 -48.42 -19.48 1.33
N ASP A 233 -48.33 -19.24 0.01
CA ASP A 233 -49.44 -19.44 -0.92
C ASP A 233 -49.92 -20.90 -0.91
N ALA A 234 -48.98 -21.86 -0.90
CA ALA A 234 -49.28 -23.28 -0.79
C ALA A 234 -49.96 -23.63 0.55
N ARG A 235 -49.52 -23.02 1.66
CA ARG A 235 -50.14 -23.18 2.98
C ARG A 235 -51.59 -22.69 2.96
N GLN A 236 -51.83 -21.47 2.49
CA GLN A 236 -53.17 -20.88 2.44
C GLN A 236 -54.13 -21.67 1.54
N ALA A 237 -53.64 -22.12 0.39
CA ALA A 237 -54.44 -22.96 -0.50
C ALA A 237 -54.79 -24.30 0.15
N LYS A 238 -53.84 -24.95 0.85
CA LYS A 238 -54.12 -26.16 1.61
C LYS A 238 -55.08 -25.92 2.77
N GLU A 239 -54.96 -24.82 3.48
CA GLU A 239 -55.90 -24.44 4.55
C GLU A 239 -57.34 -24.34 4.05
N ARG A 240 -57.55 -23.78 2.85
CA ARG A 240 -58.87 -23.77 2.22
C ARG A 240 -59.38 -25.18 1.92
N LEU A 241 -58.52 -26.06 1.40
CA LEU A 241 -58.89 -27.46 1.13
C LEU A 241 -59.22 -28.23 2.42
N VAL A 242 -58.46 -28.01 3.50
CA VAL A 242 -58.73 -28.59 4.82
C VAL A 242 -60.06 -28.10 5.36
N ALA A 243 -60.30 -26.78 5.34
CA ALA A 243 -61.55 -26.21 5.84
C ALA A 243 -62.77 -26.76 5.07
N GLU A 244 -62.65 -26.92 3.76
CA GLU A 244 -63.70 -27.53 2.94
C GLU A 244 -63.90 -29.01 3.29
N ALA A 245 -62.81 -29.79 3.40
CA ALA A 245 -62.85 -31.17 3.85
C ALA A 245 -63.50 -31.32 5.24
N GLU A 246 -63.17 -30.45 6.19
CA GLU A 246 -63.77 -30.41 7.53
C GLU A 246 -65.27 -30.12 7.45
N SER A 247 -65.71 -29.19 6.59
CA SER A 247 -67.13 -28.88 6.40
C SER A 247 -67.96 -30.04 5.83
N LEU A 248 -67.33 -30.90 5.03
CA LEU A 248 -67.96 -32.05 4.38
C LEU A 248 -67.97 -33.32 5.26
N SER A 249 -67.24 -33.32 6.37
CA SER A 249 -67.01 -34.51 7.22
C SER A 249 -68.28 -35.18 7.75
N ASN A 250 -69.34 -34.39 8.01
CA ASN A 250 -70.62 -34.86 8.53
C ASN A 250 -71.73 -34.91 7.46
N SER A 251 -71.39 -34.76 6.18
CA SER A 251 -72.36 -34.84 5.08
C SER A 251 -72.89 -36.27 4.94
N THR A 252 -74.20 -36.40 4.76
CA THR A 252 -74.87 -37.68 4.47
C THR A 252 -75.14 -37.88 2.98
N ASP A 253 -74.76 -36.92 2.13
CA ASP A 253 -74.85 -37.04 0.68
C ASP A 253 -73.63 -37.79 0.13
N TRP A 254 -73.67 -39.12 0.28
CA TRP A 254 -72.50 -39.99 0.14
C TRP A 254 -71.81 -39.94 -1.22
N GLY A 255 -72.58 -39.88 -2.32
CA GLY A 255 -72.04 -39.93 -3.68
C GLY A 255 -71.30 -38.65 -4.08
N PRO A 256 -71.99 -37.50 -4.10
CA PRO A 256 -71.41 -36.19 -4.38
C PRO A 256 -70.26 -35.82 -3.44
N THR A 257 -70.42 -36.09 -2.13
CA THR A 257 -69.35 -35.78 -1.16
C THR A 257 -68.10 -36.64 -1.38
N ALA A 258 -68.25 -37.94 -1.70
CA ALA A 258 -67.11 -38.78 -2.03
C ALA A 258 -66.42 -38.37 -3.35
N ALA A 259 -67.16 -37.83 -4.33
CA ALA A 259 -66.57 -37.22 -5.52
C ALA A 259 -65.78 -35.97 -5.15
N ARG A 260 -66.34 -35.09 -4.31
CA ARG A 260 -65.64 -33.88 -3.87
C ARG A 260 -64.36 -34.17 -3.09
N TYR A 261 -64.33 -35.16 -2.20
CA TYR A 261 -63.09 -35.57 -1.53
C TYR A 261 -62.01 -36.05 -2.50
N ARG A 262 -62.37 -36.70 -3.61
CA ARG A 262 -61.40 -37.07 -4.66
C ARG A 262 -60.83 -35.84 -5.34
N ASP A 263 -61.67 -34.84 -5.65
CA ASP A 263 -61.24 -33.59 -6.26
C ASP A 263 -60.33 -32.80 -5.30
N LEU A 264 -60.71 -32.67 -4.03
CA LEU A 264 -59.89 -32.03 -2.99
C LEU A 264 -58.51 -32.69 -2.85
N MET A 265 -58.43 -34.02 -2.95
CA MET A 265 -57.15 -34.72 -2.92
C MET A 265 -56.32 -34.46 -4.20
N ALA A 266 -56.96 -34.28 -5.35
CA ALA A 266 -56.28 -33.88 -6.58
C ALA A 266 -55.74 -32.45 -6.48
N GLU A 267 -56.56 -31.52 -5.99
CA GLU A 267 -56.17 -30.13 -5.72
C GLU A 267 -55.03 -30.06 -4.70
N TRP A 268 -55.09 -30.83 -3.61
CA TRP A 268 -54.04 -30.90 -2.60
C TRP A 268 -52.68 -31.31 -3.19
N LYS A 269 -52.68 -32.31 -4.08
CA LYS A 269 -51.45 -32.76 -4.76
C LYS A 269 -50.92 -31.70 -5.74
N ALA A 270 -51.79 -30.83 -6.28
CA ALA A 270 -51.43 -29.82 -7.25
C ALA A 270 -50.86 -28.53 -6.62
N VAL A 271 -51.27 -28.16 -5.41
CA VAL A 271 -50.96 -26.88 -4.73
C VAL A 271 -49.48 -26.70 -4.33
N GLY A 272 -48.65 -27.75 -4.40
CA GLY A 272 -47.24 -27.69 -3.98
C GLY A 272 -47.05 -28.03 -2.50
N ARG A 273 -45.96 -27.59 -1.87
CA ARG A 273 -45.65 -27.90 -0.45
C ARG A 273 -45.53 -26.63 0.39
N ALA A 274 -46.14 -26.65 1.58
CA ALA A 274 -45.94 -25.64 2.60
C ALA A 274 -44.64 -25.90 3.38
N GLN A 275 -44.35 -25.06 4.37
CA GLN A 275 -43.31 -25.36 5.37
C GLN A 275 -43.62 -26.70 6.06
N ARG A 276 -42.57 -27.46 6.39
CA ARG A 276 -42.68 -28.84 6.87
C ARG A 276 -43.65 -28.99 8.05
N GLU A 277 -43.61 -28.05 8.99
CA GLU A 277 -44.45 -28.04 10.18
C GLU A 277 -45.93 -27.85 9.85
N HIS A 278 -46.27 -26.88 9.00
CA HIS A 278 -47.65 -26.66 8.56
C HIS A 278 -48.17 -27.76 7.65
N GLU A 279 -47.30 -28.32 6.79
CA GLU A 279 -47.65 -29.40 5.88
C GLU A 279 -48.15 -30.64 6.64
N GLU A 280 -47.48 -30.99 7.74
CA GLU A 280 -47.84 -32.15 8.57
C GLU A 280 -49.17 -31.93 9.30
N ASP A 281 -49.36 -30.76 9.93
CA ASP A 281 -50.62 -30.41 10.62
C ASP A 281 -51.81 -30.42 9.66
N LEU A 282 -51.69 -29.73 8.53
CA LEU A 282 -52.77 -29.62 7.54
C LEU A 282 -53.13 -30.99 6.96
N TRP A 283 -52.14 -31.86 6.74
CA TRP A 283 -52.39 -33.21 6.25
C TRP A 283 -53.16 -34.07 7.25
N ASN A 284 -52.78 -34.00 8.54
CA ASN A 284 -53.47 -34.74 9.59
C ASN A 284 -54.92 -34.29 9.74
N ARG A 285 -55.18 -32.98 9.66
CA ARG A 285 -56.54 -32.42 9.69
C ARG A 285 -57.37 -32.86 8.47
N PHE A 286 -56.81 -32.77 7.26
CA PHE A 286 -57.47 -33.22 6.04
C PHE A 286 -57.87 -34.69 6.12
N ARG A 287 -56.92 -35.54 6.55
CA ARG A 287 -57.14 -36.98 6.68
C ARG A 287 -58.15 -37.30 7.78
N GLY A 288 -58.08 -36.63 8.92
CA GLY A 288 -59.05 -36.79 9.99
C GLY A 288 -60.48 -36.49 9.53
N ALA A 289 -60.68 -35.40 8.77
CA ALA A 289 -61.98 -35.08 8.20
C ALA A 289 -62.47 -36.13 7.19
N GLN A 290 -61.57 -36.63 6.34
CA GLN A 290 -61.84 -37.72 5.41
C GLN A 290 -62.25 -39.00 6.14
N ASP A 291 -61.50 -39.40 7.17
CA ASP A 291 -61.72 -40.63 7.92
C ASP A 291 -63.09 -40.61 8.63
N VAL A 292 -63.51 -39.46 9.19
CA VAL A 292 -64.84 -39.29 9.79
C VAL A 292 -65.97 -39.57 8.78
N PHE A 293 -65.90 -38.95 7.59
CA PHE A 293 -66.91 -39.13 6.54
C PHE A 293 -66.98 -40.59 6.05
N PHE A 294 -65.83 -41.18 5.74
CA PHE A 294 -65.81 -42.55 5.20
C PHE A 294 -66.16 -43.61 6.25
N ALA A 295 -65.85 -43.38 7.53
CA ALA A 295 -66.30 -44.24 8.63
C ALA A 295 -67.83 -44.20 8.79
N ALA A 296 -68.42 -43.00 8.80
CA ALA A 296 -69.88 -42.82 8.87
C ALA A 296 -70.58 -43.47 7.69
N ARG A 297 -70.05 -43.27 6.48
CA ARG A 297 -70.52 -43.93 5.26
C ARG A 297 -70.48 -45.45 5.43
N SER A 298 -69.33 -46.03 5.77
CA SER A 298 -69.20 -47.49 5.88
C SER A 298 -70.16 -48.10 6.90
N SER A 299 -70.43 -47.42 8.02
CA SER A 299 -71.40 -47.89 9.03
C SER A 299 -72.81 -48.01 8.44
N VAL A 300 -73.29 -46.96 7.76
CA VAL A 300 -74.64 -46.93 7.18
C VAL A 300 -74.82 -47.97 6.07
N PHE A 301 -73.80 -48.18 5.23
CA PHE A 301 -73.86 -49.22 4.19
C PHE A 301 -73.80 -50.63 4.80
N ALA A 302 -72.98 -50.85 5.83
CA ALA A 302 -72.91 -52.15 6.52
C ALA A 302 -74.23 -52.53 7.22
N GLU A 303 -74.90 -51.57 7.86
CA GLU A 303 -76.23 -51.78 8.47
C GLU A 303 -77.28 -52.16 7.43
N ARG A 304 -77.31 -51.45 6.29
CA ARG A 304 -78.23 -51.76 5.17
C ARG A 304 -77.99 -53.13 4.54
N ASP A 305 -76.72 -53.51 4.38
CA ASP A 305 -76.37 -54.81 3.82
C ASP A 305 -76.74 -55.95 4.78
N ALA A 306 -76.62 -55.74 6.10
CA ALA A 306 -77.05 -56.69 7.11
C ALA A 306 -78.58 -56.89 7.12
N GLU A 307 -79.35 -55.80 7.08
CA GLU A 307 -80.83 -55.82 6.98
C GLU A 307 -81.34 -56.52 5.71
N GLN A 308 -80.57 -56.51 4.62
CA GLN A 308 -80.94 -57.20 3.37
C GLN A 308 -80.57 -58.69 3.36
N SER A 309 -79.76 -59.14 4.33
CA SER A 309 -79.30 -60.52 4.45
C SER A 309 -80.04 -61.36 5.50
N GLU A 310 -80.85 -60.73 6.35
CA GLU A 310 -81.86 -61.35 7.23
C GLU A 310 -83.21 -61.58 6.50
#